data_AF-A0A8S3JC34-F1
#
_entry.id   AF-A0A8S3JC34-F1
#
_cell.length_a   1.000
_cell.length_b   1.000
_cell.length_c   1.000
_cell.angle_alpha   90.00
_cell.angle_beta   90.00
_cell.angle_gamma   90.00
#
_symmetry.space_group_name_H-M   'P 1'
#
loop_
_entity.id
_entity.type
_entity.pdbx_description
1 polymer ?
#
loop_
_entity_poly.entity_id
_entity_poly.type
_entity_poly.pdbx_seq_one_letter_code
_entity_poly.pdbx_strand_id
1 'polypeptide(L)'
;DIEQVCKWLKIYQYYCHINSIVDCIRQFDIIPIDHEDESIGHLKRLSSNENISLREISQAYKILLEQFTTLGSEHLHLIKISVECSAVVNMMKKADLYSPQGQHRFQELRDNLTTQFQFQERNSMILNSLIITYVLCEPFITKAKTLEEFVGRLSQLRSFEESSLKHMR
;
A
#
# COMPACT_ATOMS: atom_id res chain seq x y z
N ASP A 1 3.83 31.95 1.83
CA ASP A 1 4.22 31.38 3.15
C ASP A 1 3.40 30.16 3.55
N ILE A 2 2.06 30.25 3.65
CA ILE A 2 1.21 29.12 4.04
C ILE A 2 1.35 27.89 3.12
N GLU A 3 1.36 28.09 1.80
CA GLU A 3 1.52 26.97 0.84
C GLU A 3 2.87 26.26 0.96
N GLN A 4 3.94 27.01 1.24
CA GLN A 4 5.24 26.40 1.51
C GLN A 4 5.15 25.58 2.80
N VAL A 5 4.64 26.13 3.89
CA VAL A 5 4.49 25.38 5.16
C VAL A 5 3.69 24.08 4.94
N CYS A 6 2.58 24.13 4.21
CA CYS A 6 1.80 22.92 3.87
C CYS A 6 2.61 21.90 3.08
N LYS A 7 3.40 22.34 2.09
CA LYS A 7 4.28 21.47 1.29
C LYS A 7 5.35 20.81 2.17
N TRP A 8 5.98 21.56 3.06
CA TRP A 8 6.99 21.04 3.99
C TRP A 8 6.40 20.02 4.96
N LEU A 9 5.21 20.27 5.52
CA LEU A 9 4.51 19.34 6.40
C LEU A 9 4.18 18.02 5.68
N LYS A 10 3.71 18.10 4.44
CA LYS A 10 3.39 16.92 3.61
C LYS A 10 4.63 16.06 3.33
N ILE A 11 5.77 16.70 3.05
CA ILE A 11 7.03 15.98 2.84
C ILE A 11 7.57 15.39 4.13
N TYR A 12 7.47 16.12 5.25
CA TYR A 12 7.82 15.59 6.57
C TYR A 12 6.97 14.37 6.93
N GLN A 13 5.68 14.37 6.60
CA GLN A 13 4.81 13.22 6.75
C GLN A 13 5.36 12.02 5.96
N TYR A 14 5.67 12.19 4.66
CA TYR A 14 6.26 11.11 3.87
C TYR A 14 7.58 10.62 4.43
N TYR A 15 8.46 11.54 4.87
CA TYR A 15 9.71 11.22 5.52
C TYR A 15 9.52 10.32 6.75
N CYS A 16 8.56 10.65 7.62
CA CYS A 16 8.23 9.83 8.80
C CYS A 16 7.75 8.41 8.43
N HIS A 17 7.23 8.23 7.22
CA HIS A 17 6.69 6.94 6.73
C HIS A 17 7.67 6.17 5.84
N ILE A 18 8.86 6.69 5.53
CA ILE A 18 9.83 6.02 4.64
C ILE A 18 10.14 4.60 5.10
N ASN A 19 10.38 4.41 6.40
CA ASN A 19 10.70 3.08 6.94
C ASN A 19 9.57 2.09 6.67
N SER A 20 8.31 2.49 6.93
CA SER A 20 7.14 1.66 6.64
C SER A 20 6.98 1.37 5.15
N ILE A 21 7.29 2.33 4.28
CA ILE A 21 7.26 2.14 2.81
C ILE A 21 8.32 1.14 2.36
N VAL A 22 9.57 1.32 2.82
CA VAL A 22 10.69 0.43 2.48
C VAL A 22 10.45 -0.98 3.02
N ASP A 23 9.99 -1.09 4.27
CA ASP A 23 9.66 -2.38 4.89
C ASP A 23 8.51 -3.08 4.16
N CYS A 24 7.47 -2.34 3.78
CA CYS A 24 6.35 -2.86 2.99
C CYS A 24 6.81 -3.46 1.66
N ILE A 25 7.60 -2.71 0.88
CA ILE A 25 8.13 -3.17 -0.41
C ILE A 25 8.96 -4.44 -0.24
N ARG A 26 9.83 -4.48 0.77
CA ARG A 26 10.71 -5.63 1.05
C ARG A 26 9.94 -6.84 1.54
N GLN A 27 9.06 -6.65 2.51
CA GLN A 27 8.35 -7.73 3.18
C GLN A 27 7.39 -8.45 2.24
N PHE A 28 6.75 -7.71 1.33
CA PHE A 28 5.81 -8.30 0.38
C PHE A 28 6.43 -8.60 -0.98
N ASP A 29 7.73 -8.39 -1.18
CA ASP A 29 8.42 -8.58 -2.47
C ASP A 29 7.64 -7.88 -3.61
N ILE A 30 7.27 -6.62 -3.38
CA ILE A 30 6.44 -5.83 -4.31
C ILE A 30 7.27 -5.48 -5.55
N ILE A 31 8.50 -5.01 -5.33
CA ILE A 31 9.44 -4.66 -6.39
C ILE A 31 10.59 -5.66 -6.31
N PRO A 32 10.79 -6.50 -7.35
CA PRO A 32 11.84 -7.51 -7.35
C PRO A 32 13.20 -6.89 -7.09
N ILE A 33 14.04 -7.56 -6.30
CA ILE A 33 15.41 -7.09 -5.98
C ILE A 33 16.27 -6.95 -7.25
N ASP A 34 15.94 -7.74 -8.28
CA ASP A 34 16.65 -7.74 -9.57
C ASP A 34 16.27 -6.54 -10.46
N HIS A 35 15.24 -5.78 -10.09
CA HIS A 35 14.91 -4.50 -10.71
C HIS A 35 15.69 -3.38 -10.01
N GLU A 36 16.60 -2.74 -10.76
CA GLU A 36 17.40 -1.59 -10.30
C GLU A 36 16.55 -0.30 -10.20
N ASP A 37 15.54 -0.27 -9.32
CA ASP A 37 14.89 1.00 -9.00
C ASP A 37 15.77 1.82 -8.05
N GLU A 38 16.52 2.75 -8.64
CA GLU A 38 17.40 3.68 -7.92
C GLU A 38 16.66 4.45 -6.82
N SER A 39 15.36 4.72 -6.99
CA SER A 39 14.54 5.48 -6.03
C SER A 39 14.45 4.76 -4.68
N ILE A 40 14.28 3.44 -4.70
CA ILE A 40 14.22 2.62 -3.47
C ILE A 40 15.58 2.64 -2.78
N GLY A 41 16.67 2.56 -3.55
CA GLY A 41 18.03 2.66 -3.03
C GLY A 41 18.27 3.97 -2.28
N HIS A 42 17.85 5.09 -2.86
CA HIS A 42 17.95 6.41 -2.24
C HIS A 42 17.11 6.53 -0.95
N LEU A 43 15.86 6.06 -0.97
CA LEU A 43 14.99 6.09 0.22
C LEU A 43 15.51 5.18 1.34
N LYS A 44 16.07 4.01 1.00
CA LYS A 44 16.65 3.08 1.97
C LYS A 44 17.88 3.67 2.66
N ARG A 45 18.76 4.36 1.94
CA ARG A 45 19.90 5.07 2.56
C ARG A 45 19.45 6.17 3.51
N LEU A 46 18.35 6.83 3.19
CA LEU A 46 17.76 7.84 4.08
C LEU A 46 17.24 7.23 5.39
N SER A 47 16.69 6.01 5.34
CA SER A 47 16.21 5.28 6.52
C SER A 47 17.29 4.77 7.46
N SER A 48 18.51 4.51 6.96
CA SER A 48 19.56 3.81 7.71
C SER A 48 20.41 4.70 8.63
N ASN A 49 20.08 6.00 8.79
CA ASN A 49 20.83 6.96 9.62
C ASN A 49 22.35 6.96 9.36
N GLU A 50 22.75 6.65 8.13
CA GLU A 50 24.14 6.71 7.69
C GLU A 50 24.60 8.18 7.54
N ASN A 51 25.91 8.41 7.36
CA ASN A 51 26.43 9.72 6.98
C ASN A 51 25.99 10.04 5.55
N ILE A 52 24.75 10.54 5.42
CA ILE A 52 24.12 10.85 4.13
C ILE A 52 24.60 12.22 3.65
N SER A 53 25.03 12.31 2.40
CA SER A 53 25.43 13.59 1.81
C SER A 53 24.23 14.51 1.57
N LEU A 54 24.45 15.82 1.56
CA LEU A 54 23.41 16.81 1.24
C LEU A 54 22.76 16.56 -0.14
N ARG A 55 23.53 16.00 -1.08
CA ARG A 55 23.07 15.59 -2.41
C ARG A 55 22.06 14.43 -2.32
N GLU A 56 22.34 13.42 -1.52
CA GLU A 56 21.45 12.28 -1.33
C GLU A 56 20.15 12.67 -0.60
N ILE A 57 20.24 13.56 0.39
CA ILE A 57 19.05 14.15 1.05
C ILE A 57 18.18 14.88 0.01
N SER A 58 18.80 15.67 -0.86
CA SER A 58 18.09 16.42 -1.90
C SER A 58 17.43 15.49 -2.93
N GLN A 59 18.07 14.38 -3.28
CA GLN A 59 17.50 13.37 -4.18
C GLN A 59 16.31 12.64 -3.54
N ALA A 60 16.43 12.21 -2.29
CA ALA A 60 15.32 11.57 -1.58
C ALA A 60 14.13 12.54 -1.42
N TYR A 61 14.40 13.80 -1.08
CA TYR A 61 13.36 14.84 -1.01
C TYR A 61 12.63 15.02 -2.35
N LYS A 62 13.37 15.00 -3.47
CA LYS A 62 12.78 15.05 -4.82
C LYS A 62 11.86 13.85 -5.07
N ILE A 63 12.29 12.64 -4.71
CA ILE A 63 11.48 11.41 -4.83
C ILE A 63 10.19 11.52 -4.01
N LEU A 64 10.29 11.94 -2.74
CA LEU A 64 9.13 12.12 -1.86
C LEU A 64 8.13 13.12 -2.42
N LEU A 65 8.63 14.21 -3.01
CA LEU A 65 7.79 15.25 -3.59
C LEU A 65 7.15 14.81 -4.91
N GLU A 66 7.91 14.17 -5.80
CA GLU A 66 7.44 13.84 -7.14
C GLU A 66 6.54 12.61 -7.15
N GLN A 67 6.88 11.58 -6.37
CA GLN A 67 6.18 10.29 -6.44
C GLN A 67 5.06 10.19 -5.41
N PHE A 68 5.27 10.65 -4.18
CA PHE A 68 4.31 10.40 -3.10
C PHE A 68 3.22 11.46 -2.95
N THR A 69 3.29 12.59 -3.67
CA THR A 69 2.31 13.68 -3.53
C THR A 69 0.88 13.30 -3.86
N THR A 70 0.69 12.23 -4.64
CA THR A 70 -0.61 11.62 -4.96
C THR A 70 -1.21 10.83 -3.81
N LEU A 71 -0.41 10.46 -2.80
CA LEU A 71 -0.87 9.71 -1.63
C LEU A 71 -1.37 10.65 -0.54
N GLY A 72 -2.60 10.41 -0.10
CA GLY A 72 -3.18 10.93 1.14
C GLY A 72 -2.71 10.18 2.39
N SER A 73 -3.07 10.69 3.56
CA SER A 73 -2.74 10.10 4.86
C SER A 73 -3.28 8.68 5.03
N GLU A 74 -4.46 8.40 4.47
CA GLU A 74 -5.11 7.09 4.50
C GLU A 74 -4.27 6.01 3.79
N HIS A 75 -3.63 6.36 2.68
CA HIS A 75 -2.76 5.45 1.93
C HIS A 75 -1.49 5.13 2.73
N LEU A 76 -0.89 6.15 3.35
CA LEU A 76 0.28 5.95 4.22
C LEU A 76 -0.09 5.10 5.44
N HIS A 77 -1.29 5.28 5.98
CA HIS A 77 -1.78 4.45 7.07
C HIS A 77 -2.00 3.01 6.61
N LEU A 78 -2.60 2.80 5.44
CA LEU A 78 -2.76 1.47 4.84
C LEU A 78 -1.42 0.74 4.65
N ILE A 79 -0.37 1.43 4.18
CA ILE A 79 0.99 0.84 4.08
C ILE A 79 1.45 0.34 5.45
N LYS A 80 1.32 1.18 6.48
CA LYS A 80 1.71 0.83 7.86
C LYS A 80 0.89 -0.37 8.39
N ILE A 81 -0.43 -0.34 8.23
CA ILE A 81 -1.33 -1.41 8.66
C ILE A 81 -1.03 -2.71 7.92
N SER A 82 -0.72 -2.65 6.63
CA SER A 82 -0.41 -3.84 5.85
C SER A 82 0.84 -4.54 6.36
N VAL A 83 1.89 -3.76 6.70
CA VAL A 83 3.10 -4.27 7.37
C VAL A 83 2.77 -4.92 8.73
N GLU A 84 1.99 -4.23 9.58
CA GLU A 84 1.55 -4.76 10.89
C GLU A 84 0.73 -6.06 10.74
N CYS A 85 -0.18 -6.10 9.77
CA CYS A 85 -1.11 -7.20 9.49
C CYS A 85 -0.62 -8.11 8.35
N SER A 86 0.69 -8.31 8.24
CA SER A 86 1.31 -9.05 7.13
C SER A 86 0.78 -10.47 6.92
N ALA A 87 0.24 -11.12 7.97
CA ALA A 87 -0.39 -12.42 7.86
C ALA A 87 -1.58 -12.41 6.89
N VAL A 88 -2.39 -11.35 6.91
CA VAL A 88 -3.55 -11.17 6.02
C VAL A 88 -3.10 -11.02 4.58
N VAL A 89 -2.13 -10.12 4.33
CA VAL A 89 -1.56 -9.88 3.00
C VAL A 89 -0.94 -11.16 2.44
N ASN A 90 -0.16 -11.87 3.25
CA ASN A 90 0.46 -13.13 2.86
C ASN A 90 -0.56 -14.25 2.60
N MET A 91 -1.67 -14.29 3.35
CA MET A 91 -2.77 -15.22 3.09
C MET A 91 -3.39 -14.95 1.72
N MET A 92 -3.68 -13.69 1.40
CA MET A 92 -4.23 -13.29 0.10
C MET A 92 -3.26 -13.62 -1.05
N LYS A 93 -1.96 -13.39 -0.85
CA LYS A 93 -0.91 -13.74 -1.81
C LYS A 93 -0.83 -15.25 -2.06
N LYS A 94 -0.89 -16.06 -0.99
CA LYS A 94 -0.87 -17.54 -1.07
C LYS A 94 -2.12 -18.12 -1.74
N ALA A 95 -3.27 -17.47 -1.55
CA ALA A 95 -4.53 -17.88 -2.17
C ALA A 95 -4.58 -17.55 -3.68
N ASP A 96 -3.58 -16.85 -4.21
CA ASP A 96 -3.45 -16.47 -5.62
C ASP A 96 -4.67 -15.73 -6.16
N LEU A 97 -5.34 -14.93 -5.32
CA LEU A 97 -6.63 -14.32 -5.68
C LEU A 97 -6.52 -13.21 -6.74
N TYR A 98 -5.30 -12.79 -7.10
CA TYR A 98 -5.05 -11.69 -8.03
C TYR A 98 -4.45 -12.16 -9.35
N SER A 99 -4.27 -13.47 -9.54
CA SER A 99 -4.13 -14.02 -10.89
C SER A 99 -5.47 -13.87 -11.63
N PRO A 100 -5.49 -13.89 -12.98
CA PRO A 100 -6.74 -13.82 -13.73
C PRO A 100 -7.76 -14.90 -13.31
N GLN A 101 -7.28 -16.10 -12.98
CA GLN A 101 -8.11 -17.19 -12.48
C GLN A 101 -8.56 -16.95 -11.03
N GLY A 102 -7.68 -16.42 -10.18
CA GLY A 102 -8.00 -16.03 -8.82
C GLY A 102 -9.08 -14.96 -8.74
N GLN A 103 -8.98 -13.92 -9.58
CA GLN A 103 -9.95 -12.83 -9.66
C GLN A 103 -11.32 -13.36 -10.06
N HIS A 104 -11.37 -14.23 -11.08
CA HIS A 104 -12.59 -14.89 -11.51
C HIS A 104 -13.22 -15.70 -10.36
N ARG A 105 -12.43 -16.55 -9.70
CA ARG A 105 -12.91 -17.37 -8.58
C ARG A 105 -13.41 -16.52 -7.41
N PHE A 106 -12.70 -15.44 -7.09
CA PHE A 106 -13.11 -14.52 -6.04
C PHE A 106 -14.43 -13.83 -6.39
N GLN A 107 -14.60 -13.42 -7.64
CA GLN A 107 -15.82 -12.78 -8.12
C GLN A 107 -17.02 -13.74 -8.10
N GLU A 108 -16.84 -14.98 -8.57
CA GLU A 108 -17.87 -16.01 -8.47
C GLU A 108 -18.25 -16.31 -7.01
N LEU A 109 -17.27 -16.46 -6.14
CA LEU A 109 -17.50 -16.69 -4.71
C LEU A 109 -18.28 -15.53 -4.09
N ARG A 110 -17.87 -14.30 -4.38
CA ARG A 110 -18.53 -13.08 -3.92
C ARG A 110 -19.99 -13.04 -4.35
N ASP A 111 -20.27 -13.28 -5.62
CA ASP A 111 -21.63 -13.16 -6.18
C ASP A 111 -22.55 -14.26 -5.63
N ASN A 112 -22.02 -15.48 -5.49
CA ASN A 112 -22.73 -16.60 -4.86
C ASN A 112 -23.04 -16.33 -3.37
N LEU A 113 -22.05 -15.90 -2.60
CA LEU A 113 -22.23 -15.63 -1.16
C LEU A 113 -23.12 -14.41 -0.93
N THR A 114 -23.05 -13.39 -1.78
CA THR A 114 -23.95 -12.22 -1.70
C THR A 114 -25.40 -12.65 -1.85
N THR A 115 -25.68 -13.55 -2.79
CA THR A 115 -27.02 -14.11 -3.01
C THR A 115 -27.47 -14.95 -1.81
N GLN A 116 -26.60 -15.83 -1.31
CA GLN A 116 -26.92 -16.71 -0.17
C GLN A 116 -27.14 -15.94 1.14
N PHE A 117 -26.41 -14.84 1.35
CA PHE A 117 -26.42 -14.08 2.60
C PHE A 117 -27.40 -12.90 2.59
N GLN A 118 -28.19 -12.70 1.54
CA GLN A 118 -29.09 -11.55 1.36
C GLN A 118 -29.99 -11.26 2.57
N PHE A 119 -30.36 -12.28 3.36
CA PHE A 119 -31.18 -12.14 4.57
C PHE A 119 -30.46 -12.56 5.86
N GLN A 120 -29.14 -12.72 5.80
CA GLN A 120 -28.29 -13.13 6.91
C GLN A 120 -27.32 -11.99 7.24
N GLU A 121 -27.80 -11.02 8.04
CA GLU A 121 -27.08 -9.77 8.33
C GLU A 121 -25.63 -10.01 8.79
N ARG A 122 -25.42 -10.92 9.75
CA ARG A 122 -24.08 -11.26 10.24
C ARG A 122 -23.16 -11.78 9.12
N ASN A 123 -23.67 -12.65 8.25
CA ASN A 123 -22.87 -13.24 7.18
C ASN A 123 -22.60 -12.22 6.05
N SER A 124 -23.56 -11.33 5.79
CA SER A 124 -23.36 -10.17 4.92
C SER A 124 -22.26 -9.23 5.44
N MET A 125 -22.22 -8.95 6.75
CA MET A 125 -21.15 -8.14 7.35
C MET A 125 -19.77 -8.79 7.19
N ILE A 126 -19.67 -10.10 7.40
CA ILE A 126 -18.40 -10.84 7.22
C ILE A 126 -17.97 -10.81 5.75
N LEU A 127 -18.89 -11.03 4.81
CA LEU A 127 -18.61 -10.97 3.38
C LEU A 127 -18.15 -9.56 2.96
N ASN A 128 -18.80 -8.51 3.43
CA ASN A 128 -18.39 -7.13 3.16
C ASN A 128 -16.99 -6.84 3.71
N SER A 129 -16.68 -7.31 4.93
CA SER A 129 -15.35 -7.21 5.50
C SER A 129 -14.29 -7.89 4.62
N LEU A 130 -14.59 -9.09 4.11
CA LEU A 130 -13.70 -9.81 3.21
C LEU A 130 -13.46 -9.03 1.90
N ILE A 131 -14.52 -8.48 1.31
CA ILE A 131 -14.46 -7.69 0.07
C ILE A 131 -13.59 -6.44 0.27
N ILE A 132 -13.81 -5.71 1.37
CA ILE A 132 -13.02 -4.52 1.69
C ILE A 132 -11.55 -4.89 1.87
N THR A 133 -11.25 -5.92 2.66
CA THR A 133 -9.88 -6.39 2.88
C THR A 133 -9.20 -6.83 1.57
N TYR A 134 -9.93 -7.49 0.68
CA TYR A 134 -9.45 -7.84 -0.65
C TYR A 134 -9.07 -6.58 -1.45
N VAL A 135 -9.94 -5.58 -1.54
CA VAL A 135 -9.62 -4.35 -2.27
C VAL A 135 -8.40 -3.64 -1.66
N LEU A 136 -8.33 -3.53 -0.34
CA LEU A 136 -7.23 -2.86 0.36
C LEU A 136 -5.88 -3.60 0.20
N CYS A 137 -5.89 -4.93 0.11
CA CYS A 137 -4.66 -5.70 -0.03
C CYS A 137 -4.07 -5.67 -1.44
N GLU A 138 -4.88 -5.37 -2.47
CA GLU A 138 -4.52 -5.49 -3.89
C GLU A 138 -3.13 -4.93 -4.27
N PRO A 139 -2.74 -3.72 -3.85
CA PRO A 139 -1.45 -3.14 -4.25
C PRO A 139 -0.23 -3.86 -3.67
N PHE A 140 -0.42 -4.64 -2.60
CA PHE A 140 0.69 -5.25 -1.84
C PHE A 140 1.03 -6.68 -2.28
N ILE A 141 0.12 -7.36 -2.97
CA ILE A 141 0.36 -8.73 -3.43
C ILE A 141 0.75 -8.81 -4.91
N THR A 142 0.54 -7.73 -5.65
CA THR A 142 0.84 -7.65 -7.08
C THR A 142 2.21 -7.02 -7.27
N LYS A 143 3.09 -7.68 -8.03
CA LYS A 143 4.43 -7.14 -8.32
C LYS A 143 4.33 -5.84 -9.14
N ALA A 144 5.14 -4.85 -8.78
CA ALA A 144 5.37 -3.62 -9.52
C ALA A 144 6.80 -3.62 -10.06
N LYS A 145 7.02 -2.97 -11.20
CA LYS A 145 8.35 -2.83 -11.82
C LYS A 145 9.13 -1.67 -11.23
N THR A 146 8.43 -0.64 -10.76
CA THR A 146 9.02 0.57 -10.17
C THR A 146 8.24 1.05 -8.95
N LEU A 147 8.86 1.90 -8.15
CA LEU A 147 8.26 2.59 -7.02
C LEU A 147 7.10 3.48 -7.48
N GLU A 148 7.26 4.16 -8.60
CA GLU A 148 6.21 4.97 -9.23
C GLU A 148 4.99 4.11 -9.59
N GLU A 149 5.18 2.91 -10.14
CA GLU A 149 4.06 2.01 -10.45
C GLU A 149 3.33 1.55 -9.19
N PHE A 150 4.06 1.19 -8.14
CA PHE A 150 3.47 0.81 -6.85
C PHE A 150 2.67 1.97 -6.24
N VAL A 151 3.25 3.17 -6.20
CA VAL A 151 2.58 4.37 -5.68
C VAL A 151 1.37 4.74 -6.54
N GLY A 152 1.48 4.59 -7.86
CA GLY A 152 0.38 4.76 -8.81
C GLY A 152 -0.80 3.84 -8.47
N ARG A 153 -0.56 2.54 -8.26
CA ARG A 153 -1.60 1.59 -7.86
C ARG A 153 -2.22 1.92 -6.51
N LEU A 154 -1.41 2.31 -5.52
CA LEU A 154 -1.92 2.75 -4.23
C LEU A 154 -2.83 3.97 -4.37
N SER A 155 -2.45 4.95 -5.20
CA SER A 155 -3.25 6.15 -5.43
C SER A 155 -4.56 5.90 -6.20
N GLN A 156 -4.65 4.77 -6.91
CA GLN A 156 -5.87 4.35 -7.61
C GLN A 156 -6.91 3.72 -6.68
N LEU A 157 -6.52 3.27 -5.49
CA LEU A 157 -7.48 2.99 -4.43
C LEU A 157 -8.21 4.30 -4.16
N ARG A 158 -9.48 4.39 -4.57
CA ARG A 158 -10.32 5.55 -4.26
C ARG A 158 -10.20 5.82 -2.76
N SER A 159 -10.14 7.10 -2.38
CA SER A 159 -10.08 7.49 -0.97
C SER A 159 -11.09 6.67 -0.18
N PHE A 160 -10.57 5.83 0.71
CA PHE A 160 -11.34 4.93 1.54
C PHE A 160 -11.38 5.52 2.94
N GLU A 161 -12.49 5.28 3.64
CA GLU A 161 -12.58 5.72 5.02
C GLU A 161 -11.55 4.96 5.86
N GLU A 162 -10.85 5.66 6.76
CA GLU A 162 -9.89 5.05 7.69
C GLU A 162 -10.53 3.93 8.54
N SER A 163 -11.85 4.02 8.77
CA SER A 163 -12.67 2.96 9.39
C SER A 163 -12.54 1.61 8.67
N SER A 164 -12.32 1.62 7.35
CA SER A 164 -12.14 0.43 6.50
C SER A 164 -10.89 -0.38 6.86
N LEU A 165 -9.86 0.28 7.42
CA LEU A 165 -8.63 -0.39 7.84
C LEU A 165 -8.86 -1.34 9.03
N LYS A 166 -9.97 -1.17 9.77
CA LYS A 166 -10.36 -2.10 10.83
C LYS A 166 -10.63 -3.51 10.31
N HIS A 167 -10.95 -3.67 9.03
CA HIS A 167 -11.19 -4.99 8.43
C HIS A 167 -9.89 -5.81 8.23
N MET A 168 -8.72 -5.17 8.34
CA MET A 168 -7.41 -5.84 8.30
C MET A 168 -6.89 -6.25 9.69
N ARG A 169 -7.53 -5.81 10.79
CA ARG A 169 -7.11 -6.04 12.18
C ARG A 169 -8.05 -7.02 12.87
#